data_AF-A0AAE2EKA7-F1
#
_entry.id   AF-A0AAE2EKA7-F1
#
_cell.length_a   1.000
_cell.length_b   1.000
_cell.length_c   1.000
_cell.angle_alpha   90.00
_cell.angle_beta   90.00
_cell.angle_gamma   90.00
#
_symmetry.space_group_name_H-M   'P 1'
#
loop_
_entity.id
_entity.type
_entity.pdbx_description
1 polymer ?
#
loop_
_entity_poly.entity_id
_entity_poly.type
_entity_poly.pdbx_seq_one_letter_code
_entity_poly.pdbx_strand_id
1 'polypeptide(L)'
;MTKDQLEAIRKRAEAATEGEWCEGYDHYVLIDNFKGSYQTFGVARCARKEDTEFIAHARQDIPALLDHIAELNQLISGCRCEECGDEVGVNWTEIGGAVYCKFCAGGDENSNNR
;
A
#
# COMPACT_ATOMS: atom_id res chain seq x y z
N MET A 1 8.13 -7.17 3.13
CA MET A 1 7.75 -6.19 4.18
C MET A 1 6.53 -6.76 4.90
N THR A 2 6.48 -6.73 6.23
CA THR A 2 5.34 -7.26 6.98
C THR A 2 4.15 -6.28 6.97
N LYS A 3 2.96 -6.77 7.32
CA LYS A 3 1.77 -5.90 7.53
C LYS A 3 2.06 -4.80 8.55
N ASP A 4 2.71 -5.14 9.66
CA ASP A 4 3.07 -4.18 10.71
C ASP A 4 4.07 -3.12 10.23
N GLN A 5 5.03 -3.50 9.38
CA GLN A 5 5.98 -2.55 8.79
C GLN A 5 5.27 -1.57 7.84
N LEU A 6 4.36 -2.08 7.00
CA LEU A 6 3.53 -1.25 6.11
C LEU A 6 2.68 -0.26 6.91
N GLU A 7 2.03 -0.75 7.97
CA GLU A 7 1.21 0.08 8.86
C GLU A 7 2.03 1.15 9.60
N ALA A 8 3.24 0.79 10.04
CA ALA A 8 4.15 1.76 10.64
C ALA A 8 4.58 2.86 9.65
N ILE A 9 4.76 2.53 8.37
CA ILE A 9 5.07 3.54 7.33
C ILE A 9 3.84 4.42 7.08
N ARG A 10 2.64 3.82 6.95
CA ARG A 10 1.37 4.54 6.76
C ARG A 10 1.16 5.57 7.86
N LYS A 11 1.28 5.17 9.13
CA LYS A 11 1.17 6.07 10.28
C LYS A 11 2.16 7.23 10.26
N ARG A 12 3.41 7.00 9.82
CA ARG A 12 4.39 8.10 9.70
C ARG A 12 4.04 9.06 8.56
N ALA A 13 3.54 8.54 7.43
CA ALA A 13 3.12 9.35 6.30
C ALA A 13 1.89 10.21 6.64
N GLU A 14 0.92 9.64 7.36
CA GLU A 14 -0.28 10.35 7.82
C GLU A 14 -0.01 11.36 8.94
N ALA A 15 0.97 11.09 9.82
CA ALA A 15 1.37 12.02 10.87
C ALA A 15 2.13 13.25 10.33
N ALA A 16 2.64 13.19 9.09
CA ALA A 16 3.27 14.32 8.45
C ALA A 16 2.24 15.41 8.11
N THR A 17 2.69 16.66 8.03
CA THR A 17 1.81 17.80 7.76
C THR A 17 0.98 17.59 6.49
N GLU A 18 -0.33 17.79 6.61
CA GLU A 18 -1.28 17.71 5.50
C GLU A 18 -1.05 18.82 4.47
N GLY A 19 -1.48 18.57 3.23
CA GLY A 19 -1.37 19.50 2.11
C GLY A 19 -0.35 19.04 1.07
N GLU A 20 -0.41 19.68 -0.09
CA GLU A 20 0.55 19.46 -1.18
C GLU A 20 1.88 20.13 -0.84
N TRP A 21 2.95 19.34 -0.83
CA TRP A 21 4.29 19.84 -0.58
C TRP A 21 4.94 20.21 -1.92
N CYS A 22 5.64 21.34 -1.96
CA CYS A 22 6.29 21.84 -3.16
C CYS A 22 7.74 22.29 -2.88
N GLU A 23 8.53 22.38 -3.94
CA GLU A 23 9.87 22.97 -3.88
C GLU A 23 9.76 24.50 -3.73
N GLY A 24 10.43 25.02 -2.71
CA GLY A 24 10.59 26.43 -2.45
C GLY A 24 11.97 26.98 -2.79
N TYR A 25 12.09 28.30 -2.68
CA TYR A 25 13.39 28.99 -2.80
C TYR A 25 14.37 28.53 -1.71
N ASP A 26 15.68 28.64 -1.99
CA ASP A 26 16.76 28.36 -1.02
C ASP A 26 16.69 26.94 -0.40
N HIS A 27 16.26 25.96 -1.20
CA HIS A 27 16.18 24.53 -0.86
C HIS A 27 15.22 24.25 0.31
N TYR A 28 14.10 24.97 0.37
CA TYR A 28 13.02 24.71 1.32
C TYR A 28 11.95 23.81 0.71
N VAL A 29 11.42 22.88 1.50
CA VAL A 29 10.16 22.20 1.21
C VAL A 29 9.06 23.05 1.82
N LEU A 30 8.06 23.41 1.01
CA LEU A 30 6.99 24.32 1.39
C LEU A 30 5.63 23.66 1.28
N ILE A 31 4.65 24.22 1.99
CA ILE A 31 3.23 23.95 1.76
C ILE A 31 2.56 25.27 1.42
N ASP A 32 2.03 25.35 0.21
CA ASP A 32 1.26 26.50 -0.23
C ASP A 32 -0.20 26.39 0.21
N ASN A 33 -0.79 27.54 0.49
CA ASN A 33 -2.19 27.67 0.88
C ASN A 33 -2.59 26.77 2.06
N PHE A 34 -1.71 26.60 3.04
CA PHE A 34 -1.92 25.65 4.14
C PHE A 34 -3.24 25.93 4.85
N LYS A 35 -4.15 24.95 4.84
CA LYS A 35 -5.51 25.05 5.41
C LYS A 35 -6.29 26.30 4.95
N GLY A 36 -6.09 26.73 3.71
CA GLY A 36 -6.77 27.89 3.13
C GLY A 36 -6.26 29.25 3.62
N SER A 37 -5.17 29.29 4.37
CA SER A 37 -4.45 30.54 4.62
C SER A 37 -3.72 30.92 3.33
N TYR A 38 -3.77 32.17 2.88
CA TYR A 38 -2.98 32.65 1.72
C TYR A 38 -1.48 32.78 2.06
N GLN A 39 -0.96 31.84 2.86
CA GLN A 39 0.38 31.82 3.41
C GLN A 39 1.08 30.53 3.02
N THR A 40 2.38 30.63 2.88
CA THR A 40 3.28 29.52 2.60
C THR A 40 4.02 29.14 3.87
N PHE A 41 4.08 27.84 4.18
CA PHE A 41 4.72 27.32 5.39
C PHE A 41 5.93 26.48 5.04
N GLY A 42 7.04 26.70 5.74
CA GLY A 42 8.23 25.86 5.63
C GLY A 42 8.10 24.55 6.39
N VAL A 43 8.38 23.44 5.72
CA VAL A 43 8.37 22.08 6.29
C VAL A 43 9.77 21.63 6.65
N ALA A 44 10.71 21.81 5.73
CA ALA A 44 12.10 21.40 5.88
C ALA A 44 13.02 22.31 5.07
N ARG A 45 14.28 22.40 5.47
CA ARG A 45 15.36 22.99 4.65
C ARG A 45 16.39 21.91 4.37
N CYS A 46 16.78 21.80 3.11
CA CYS A 46 17.70 20.80 2.63
C CYS A 46 19.04 21.43 2.23
N ALA A 47 20.08 20.60 2.15
CA ALA A 47 21.37 21.03 1.64
C ALA A 47 21.35 21.22 0.11
N ARG A 48 20.55 20.40 -0.59
CA ARG A 48 20.49 20.38 -2.04
C ARG A 48 19.05 20.48 -2.55
N LYS A 49 18.92 20.95 -3.78
CA LYS A 49 17.63 21.03 -4.48
C LYS A 49 17.02 19.64 -4.69
N GLU A 50 17.83 18.65 -5.05
CA GLU A 50 17.36 17.28 -5.32
C GLU A 50 16.73 16.63 -4.07
N ASP A 51 17.26 16.90 -2.89
CA ASP A 51 16.69 16.43 -1.63
C ASP A 51 15.33 17.09 -1.35
N THR A 52 15.18 18.36 -1.72
CA THR A 52 13.94 19.12 -1.57
C THR A 52 12.85 18.55 -2.47
N GLU A 53 13.18 18.32 -3.73
CA GLU A 53 12.30 17.71 -4.73
C GLU A 53 11.87 16.30 -4.31
N PHE A 54 12.82 15.47 -3.87
CA PHE A 54 12.54 14.13 -3.36
C PHE A 54 11.57 14.16 -2.16
N ILE A 55 11.83 15.01 -1.16
CA ILE A 55 10.97 15.11 0.03
C ILE A 55 9.59 15.66 -0.31
N ALA A 56 9.50 16.65 -1.20
CA ALA A 56 8.23 17.20 -1.65
C ALA A 56 7.36 16.13 -2.29
N HIS A 57 7.90 15.37 -3.26
CA HIS A 57 7.18 14.29 -3.94
C HIS A 57 6.88 13.09 -3.04
N ALA A 58 7.75 12.78 -2.08
CA ALA A 58 7.54 11.68 -1.13
C ALA A 58 6.22 11.82 -0.35
N ARG A 59 5.69 13.04 -0.18
CA ARG A 59 4.41 13.28 0.49
C ARG A 59 3.23 12.63 -0.25
N GLN A 60 3.27 12.56 -1.57
CA GLN A 60 2.23 11.96 -2.41
C GLN A 60 2.61 10.54 -2.84
N ASP A 61 3.88 10.32 -3.17
CA ASP A 61 4.36 9.03 -3.68
C ASP A 61 4.26 7.92 -2.63
N ILE A 62 4.61 8.19 -1.37
CA ILE A 62 4.58 7.17 -0.31
C ILE A 62 3.14 6.66 -0.08
N PRO A 63 2.13 7.51 0.14
CA PRO A 63 0.75 7.05 0.20
C PRO A 63 0.31 6.26 -1.04
N ALA A 64 0.59 6.73 -2.25
CA ALA A 64 0.21 6.06 -3.48
C ALA A 64 0.86 4.66 -3.60
N LEU A 65 2.14 4.53 -3.23
CA LEU A 65 2.84 3.25 -3.19
C LEU A 65 2.26 2.29 -2.15
N LEU A 66 1.88 2.78 -0.96
CA LEU A 66 1.26 1.97 0.07
C LEU A 66 -0.11 1.43 -0.38
N ASP A 67 -0.90 2.26 -1.06
CA ASP A 67 -2.20 1.85 -1.59
C ASP A 67 -2.04 0.84 -2.72
N HIS A 68 -1.06 1.02 -3.61
CA HIS A 68 -0.75 0.05 -4.65
C HIS A 68 -0.24 -1.29 -4.07
N ILE A 69 0.58 -1.26 -3.02
CA ILE A 69 0.99 -2.49 -2.31
C ILE A 69 -0.21 -3.19 -1.68
N ALA A 70 -1.18 -2.44 -1.12
CA ALA A 70 -2.39 -3.02 -0.56
C ALA A 70 -3.23 -3.72 -1.65
N GLU A 71 -3.40 -3.07 -2.80
CA GLU A 71 -4.07 -3.64 -3.99
C GLU A 71 -3.38 -4.94 -4.45
N LEU A 72 -2.05 -4.93 -4.63
CA LEU A 72 -1.31 -6.12 -5.04
C LEU A 72 -1.43 -7.25 -4.01
N ASN A 73 -1.37 -6.94 -2.71
CA ASN A 73 -1.55 -7.95 -1.67
C ASN A 73 -2.96 -8.55 -1.71
N GLN A 74 -3.99 -7.75 -1.99
CA GLN A 74 -5.35 -8.23 -2.14
C GLN A 74 -5.47 -9.16 -3.36
N LEU A 75 -4.91 -8.77 -4.51
CA LEU A 75 -4.90 -9.61 -5.72
C LEU A 75 -4.16 -10.93 -5.48
N ILE A 76 -2.97 -10.88 -4.87
CA ILE A 76 -2.19 -12.09 -4.55
C ILE A 76 -2.94 -13.00 -3.58
N SER A 77 -3.62 -12.42 -2.58
CA SER A 77 -4.44 -13.21 -1.65
C SER A 77 -5.60 -13.91 -2.36
N GLY A 78 -6.23 -13.27 -3.35
CA GLY A 78 -7.24 -13.91 -4.20
C GLY A 78 -6.68 -14.96 -5.15
N CYS A 79 -5.38 -14.92 -5.44
CA CYS A 79 -4.68 -15.88 -6.29
C CYS A 79 -4.03 -17.03 -5.50
N ARG A 80 -4.21 -17.10 -4.18
CA ARG A 80 -3.62 -18.14 -3.32
C ARG A 80 -4.67 -18.73 -2.39
N CYS A 81 -4.60 -20.04 -2.15
CA CYS A 81 -5.50 -20.67 -1.21
C CYS A 81 -5.13 -20.23 0.21
N GLU A 82 -6.09 -19.72 0.99
CA GLU A 82 -5.84 -19.27 2.36
C GLU A 82 -5.38 -20.42 3.28
N GLU A 83 -5.80 -21.66 2.98
CA GLU A 83 -5.51 -22.84 3.81
C GLU A 83 -4.16 -23.49 3.48
N CYS A 84 -3.82 -23.65 2.19
CA CYS A 84 -2.62 -24.39 1.77
C CYS A 84 -1.57 -23.53 1.06
N GLY A 85 -1.89 -22.28 0.71
CA GLY A 85 -0.99 -21.37 -0.01
C GLY A 85 -0.77 -21.71 -1.49
N ASP A 86 -1.45 -22.72 -2.04
CA ASP A 86 -1.35 -23.09 -3.45
C ASP A 86 -1.82 -21.94 -4.35
N GLU A 87 -1.16 -21.70 -5.47
CA GLU A 87 -1.48 -20.61 -6.40
C GLU A 87 -2.56 -21.03 -7.40
N VAL A 88 -3.42 -20.09 -7.82
CA VAL A 88 -4.48 -20.34 -8.81
C VAL A 88 -3.90 -21.00 -10.06
N GLY A 89 -4.45 -22.17 -10.39
CA GLY A 89 -3.91 -23.02 -11.45
C GLY A 89 -4.67 -24.34 -11.58
N VAL A 90 -3.98 -25.41 -11.97
CA VAL A 90 -4.58 -26.73 -12.26
C VAL A 90 -5.35 -27.34 -11.09
N ASN A 91 -4.95 -26.97 -9.87
CA ASN A 91 -5.54 -27.44 -8.62
C ASN A 91 -6.73 -26.59 -8.15
N TRP A 92 -7.22 -25.68 -8.98
CA TRP A 92 -8.37 -24.84 -8.66
C TRP A 92 -9.58 -25.22 -9.51
N THR A 93 -10.77 -24.96 -9.00
CA THR A 93 -12.06 -25.23 -9.65
C THR A 93 -12.98 -24.03 -9.50
N GLU A 94 -13.88 -23.84 -10.46
CA GLU A 94 -14.89 -22.77 -10.41
C GLU A 94 -16.27 -23.39 -10.16
N ILE A 95 -16.96 -22.91 -9.12
CA ILE A 95 -18.32 -23.35 -8.78
C ILE A 95 -19.17 -22.09 -8.62
N GLY A 96 -20.15 -21.89 -9.51
CA GLY A 96 -21.08 -20.76 -9.44
C GLY A 96 -20.42 -19.37 -9.58
N GLY A 97 -19.32 -19.25 -10.31
CA GLY A 97 -18.58 -17.99 -10.51
C GLY A 97 -17.54 -17.68 -9.43
N ALA A 98 -17.37 -18.55 -8.43
CA ALA A 98 -16.33 -18.43 -7.41
C ALA A 98 -15.26 -19.51 -7.63
N VAL A 99 -13.99 -19.14 -7.41
CA VAL A 99 -12.83 -20.00 -7.64
C VAL A 99 -12.33 -20.56 -6.30
N TYR A 100 -12.12 -21.87 -6.24
CA TYR A 100 -11.76 -22.61 -5.02
C TYR A 100 -10.57 -23.53 -5.27
N CYS A 101 -9.72 -23.71 -4.27
CA CYS A 101 -8.67 -24.72 -4.31
C CYS A 101 -9.28 -26.12 -4.14
N LYS A 102 -9.12 -27.02 -5.12
CA LYS A 102 -9.65 -28.39 -5.10
C LYS A 102 -9.17 -29.20 -3.91
N PHE A 103 -7.93 -28.99 -3.47
CA PHE A 103 -7.37 -29.73 -2.33
C PHE A 103 -8.03 -29.34 -1.00
N CYS A 104 -8.35 -28.06 -0.82
CA CYS A 104 -8.88 -27.56 0.45
C CYS A 104 -10.41 -27.47 0.46
N ALA A 105 -11.03 -27.14 -0.67
CA ALA A 105 -12.49 -27.10 -0.83
C ALA A 105 -13.10 -28.49 -1.06
N GLY A 106 -12.29 -29.49 -1.42
CA GLY A 106 -12.70 -30.89 -1.60
C GLY A 106 -12.73 -31.73 -0.32
N GLY A 107 -12.80 -31.09 0.85
CA GLY A 107 -12.97 -31.80 2.12
C GLY A 107 -14.27 -32.61 2.13
N ASP A 108 -14.12 -33.93 2.26
CA ASP A 108 -15.14 -34.97 2.50
C ASP A 108 -15.66 -35.80 1.31
N GLU A 109 -14.77 -36.27 0.41
CA GLU A 109 -15.04 -37.51 -0.33
C GLU A 109 -14.40 -38.77 0.31
N ASN A 110 -13.92 -38.67 1.56
CA ASN A 110 -13.39 -39.85 2.29
C ASN A 110 -13.92 -40.02 3.72
N SER A 111 -15.08 -39.44 4.04
CA SER A 111 -15.90 -39.89 5.17
C SER A 111 -16.73 -41.12 4.77
N ASN A 112 -16.06 -42.20 4.35
CA ASN A 112 -16.66 -43.52 4.37
C ASN A 112 -15.57 -44.59 4.58
N ASN A 113 -15.75 -45.35 5.66
CA ASN A 113 -15.22 -46.68 5.92
C ASN A 113 -13.89 -46.80 6.72
N ARG A 114 -13.98 -46.58 8.05
CA ARG A 114 -13.43 -47.52 9.05
C ARG A 114 -14.01 -47.30 10.44
#